data_AF-A0A7C6EYK6-F1
#
_entry.id   AF-A0A7C6EYK6-F1
#
_cell.length_a   1.000
_cell.length_b   1.000
_cell.length_c   1.000
_cell.angle_alpha   90.00
_cell.angle_beta   90.00
_cell.angle_gamma   90.00
#
_symmetry.space_group_name_H-M   'P 1'
#
loop_
_entity.id
_entity.type
_entity.pdbx_description
1 polymer ?
#
loop_
_entity_poly.entity_id
_entity_poly.type
_entity_poly.pdbx_seq_one_letter_code
_entity_poly.pdbx_strand_id
1 'polypeptide(L)' 'DPDTRRLQEQLAEKLGAAVKLQHTSRGKGKLIIQYNSLDELDGILAHIK' A
#
# COMPACT_ATOMS: atom_id res chain seq x y z
N ASP A 1 13.10 4.86 -6.63
CA ASP A 1 13.14 3.39 -6.66
C ASP A 1 12.02 2.83 -7.52
N PRO A 2 12.34 1.99 -8.50
CA PRO A 2 11.34 1.26 -9.28
C PRO A 2 10.59 0.21 -8.44
N ASP A 3 11.21 -0.34 -7.39
CA ASP A 3 10.60 -1.33 -6.49
C ASP A 3 9.36 -0.80 -5.76
N THR A 4 9.37 0.46 -5.32
CA THR A 4 8.25 1.03 -4.56
C THR A 4 7.01 1.27 -5.41
N ARG A 5 7.17 1.63 -6.69
CA ARG A 5 6.04 1.74 -7.61
C ARG A 5 5.41 0.38 -7.88
N ARG A 6 6.24 -0.64 -8.10
CA ARG A 6 5.78 -1.99 -8.37
C ARG A 6 5.06 -2.60 -7.17
N LEU A 7 5.59 -2.37 -5.96
CA LEU A 7 4.90 -2.71 -4.71
C LEU A 7 3.58 -1.97 -4.58
N GLN A 8 3.55 -0.66 -4.88
CA GLN A 8 2.33 0.14 -4.80
C GLN A 8 1.25 -0.37 -5.76
N GLU A 9 1.59 -0.69 -7.01
CA GLU A 9 0.66 -1.26 -7.98
C GLU A 9 0.15 -2.64 -7.56
N GLN A 10 1.04 -3.54 -7.12
CA GLN A 10 0.63 -4.87 -6.65
C GLN A 10 -0.25 -4.82 -5.40
N LEU A 11 0.08 -3.93 -4.46
CA LEU A 11 -0.73 -3.70 -3.27
C LEU A 11 -2.08 -3.10 -3.68
N ALA A 12 -2.12 -2.11 -4.56
CA ALA A 12 -3.39 -1.54 -5.01
C ALA A 12 -4.28 -2.57 -5.72
N GLU A 13 -3.69 -3.42 -6.56
CA GLU A 13 -4.41 -4.46 -7.30
C GLU A 13 -4.92 -5.59 -6.38
N LYS A 14 -4.09 -6.04 -5.43
CA LYS A 14 -4.51 -7.06 -4.45
C LYS A 14 -5.53 -6.57 -3.44
N LEU A 15 -5.42 -5.30 -3.05
CA LEU A 15 -6.22 -4.73 -1.97
C LEU A 15 -7.50 -4.06 -2.48
N GLY A 16 -7.60 -3.81 -3.79
CA GLY A 16 -8.69 -3.00 -4.38
C GLY A 16 -8.62 -1.51 -4.03
N ALA A 17 -7.58 -1.11 -3.29
CA ALA A 17 -7.49 0.16 -2.58
C ALA A 17 -6.42 1.08 -3.18
N ALA A 18 -6.60 2.39 -3.05
CA ALA A 18 -5.60 3.34 -3.51
C ALA A 18 -4.43 3.40 -2.51
N VAL A 19 -3.32 2.75 -2.86
CA VAL A 19 -2.09 2.75 -2.06
C VAL A 19 -1.14 3.82 -2.58
N LYS A 20 -0.55 4.58 -1.65
CA LYS A 20 0.50 5.58 -1.91
C LYS A 20 1.73 5.24 -1.08
N LEU A 21 2.85 5.04 -1.74
CA LEU A 21 4.11 4.75 -1.07
C LEU A 21 5.05 5.95 -1.23
N GLN A 22 5.33 6.63 -0.11
CA GLN A 22 6.31 7.71 -0.04
C GLN A 22 7.60 7.16 0.54
N HIS A 23 8.57 6.86 -0.32
CA HIS A 23 9.91 6.50 0.13
C HIS A 23 10.83 7.72 -0.04
N THR A 24 11.45 8.15 1.05
CA THR A 24 12.48 9.20 1.02
C THR A 24 13.86 8.57 0.98
N SER A 25 14.80 9.16 0.23
CA SER A 25 16.17 8.64 0.05
C SER A 25 17.01 8.51 1.34
N ARG A 26 16.46 8.92 2.50
CA ARG A 26 17.04 8.73 3.84
C ARG A 26 16.57 7.43 4.53
N GLY A 27 15.93 6.51 3.82
CA GLY A 27 15.46 5.23 4.37
C GLY A 27 14.17 5.34 5.21
N LYS A 28 13.56 6.52 5.32
CA LYS A 28 12.23 6.67 5.93
C LYS A 28 11.16 6.53 4.85
N GLY A 29 10.32 5.52 4.99
CA GLY A 29 9.15 5.27 4.15
C GLY A 29 7.85 5.55 4.90
N LYS A 30 6.87 6.10 4.20
CA LYS A 30 5.50 6.28 4.69
C LYS A 30 4.55 5.59 3.70
N LEU A 31 3.73 4.68 4.20
CA LEU A 31 2.68 4.03 3.43
C LEU A 31 1.34 4.66 3.79
N ILE A 32 0.61 5.14 2.79
CA ILE A 32 -0.72 5.74 2.94
C ILE A 32 -1.66 4.86 2.14
N ILE A 33 -2.67 4.30 2.80
CA ILE A 33 -3.66 3.43 2.17
C ILE A 33 -5.02 4.10 2.32
N GLN A 34 -5.69 4.35 1.19
CA GLN A 34 -7.06 4.82 1.16
C GLN A 34 -7.98 3.64 0.88
N TYR A 35 -8.83 3.33 1.85
CA TYR A 35 -9.88 2.33 1.75
C TYR A 35 -11.24 3.02 1.67
N ASN A 36 -12.17 2.45 0.90
CA ASN A 36 -13.54 2.96 0.80
C ASN A 36 -14.50 2.21 1.74
N SER A 37 -14.05 1.10 2.34
CA SER A 37 -14.87 0.27 3.22
C SER A 37 -14.03 -0.45 4.29
N LEU A 38 -14.67 -0.82 5.40
CA LEU A 38 -14.04 -1.61 6.47
C LEU A 38 -13.61 -3.01 5.98
N ASP A 39 -14.37 -3.61 5.06
CA ASP A 39 -14.03 -4.90 4.44
C ASP A 39 -12.68 -4.85 3.70
N GLU A 40 -12.42 -3.76 2.97
CA GLU A 40 -11.13 -3.53 2.30
C GLU A 40 -10.00 -3.35 3.33
N LEU A 41 -10.24 -2.59 4.40
CA LEU A 41 -9.26 -2.42 5.48
C LEU A 41 -8.87 -3.77 6.10
N ASP A 42 -9.84 -4.67 6.32
CA ASP A 42 -9.58 -6.00 6.85
C ASP A 42 -8.79 -6.87 5.87
N GLY A 43 -9.12 -6.81 4.57
CA GLY A 43 -8.34 -7.45 3.50
C GLY A 43 -6.88 -6.96 3.45
N ILE A 44 -6.65 -5.66 3.69
CA ILE A 44 -5.32 -5.06 3.80
C ILE A 44 -4.55 -5.59 4.99
N LEU A 45 -5.17 -5.60 6.17
CA LEU A 45 -4.55 -6.11 7.39
C LEU A 45 -4.22 -7.60 7.30
N ALA A 46 -5.08 -8.40 6.67
CA ALA A 46 -4.86 -9.83 6.50
C ALA A 46 -3.66 -10.15 5.60
N HIS A 47 -3.31 -9.28 4.66
CA HIS A 47 -2.22 -9.51 3.72
C HIS A 47 -0.83 -9.16 4.26
N ILE A 48 -0.76 -8.45 5.39
CA ILE A 48 0.49 -7.96 6.01
C ILE A 48 0.98 -8.92 7.12
N LYS A 49 0.18 -9.92 7.50
CA LYS A 49 0.51 -10.88 8.57
C LYS A 49 1.40 -12.04 8.10
#